data_AF-A0A1G5TE93-F1
#
_entry.id   AF-A0A1G5TE93-F1
#
_cell.length_a   1.000
_cell.length_b   1.000
_cell.length_c   1.000
_cell.angle_alpha   90.00
_cell.angle_beta   90.00
_cell.angle_gamma   90.00
#
_symmetry.space_group_name_H-M   'P 1'
#
loop_
_entity.id
_entity.type
_entity.pdbx_description
1 polymer ?
#
loop_
_entity_poly.entity_id
_entity_poly.type
_entity_poly.pdbx_seq_one_letter_code
_entity_poly.pdbx_strand_id
1 'polypeptide(L)'
;MSPDPEAALARVRAYCLALPEAEEKISHGAPGFLIAGGKFFAYFWHNHHNDGETVAIVRTTGHDEQQMLIESGPAFYYAPPYLAPFGWVAMRLDGADLDWDRVGDRIAASWELAAPERLLEAGGR
;
A
#
# COMPACT_ATOMS: atom_id res chain seq x y z
N MET A 1 20.37 -7.73 1.99
CA MET A 1 19.90 -7.77 0.59
C MET A 1 18.51 -7.19 0.59
N SER A 2 18.22 -6.21 -0.28
CA SER A 2 16.82 -5.86 -0.53
C SER A 2 16.14 -7.13 -1.08
N PRO A 3 15.00 -7.57 -0.54
CA PRO A 3 14.29 -8.74 -1.03
C PRO A 3 13.97 -8.58 -2.50
N ASP A 4 13.91 -9.70 -3.20
CA ASP A 4 13.55 -9.76 -4.61
C ASP A 4 12.25 -8.95 -4.85
N PRO A 5 12.31 -7.84 -5.62
CA PRO A 5 11.15 -6.98 -5.82
C PRO A 5 9.98 -7.72 -6.46
N GLU A 6 10.23 -8.76 -7.26
CA GLU A 6 9.16 -9.59 -7.82
C GLU A 6 8.48 -10.45 -6.74
N ALA A 7 9.25 -11.00 -5.80
CA ALA A 7 8.69 -11.74 -4.67
C ALA A 7 7.89 -10.83 -3.73
N ALA A 8 8.37 -9.60 -3.49
CA ALA A 8 7.65 -8.60 -2.71
C ALA A 8 6.34 -8.18 -3.42
N LEU A 9 6.41 -7.91 -4.73
CA LEU A 9 5.24 -7.58 -5.54
C LEU A 9 4.22 -8.72 -5.56
N ALA A 10 4.65 -9.98 -5.67
CA ALA A 10 3.77 -11.13 -5.63
C ALA A 10 2.99 -11.23 -4.31
N ARG A 11 3.63 -10.92 -3.18
CA ARG A 11 2.95 -10.87 -1.88
C ARG A 11 1.98 -9.70 -1.77
N VAL A 12 2.37 -8.51 -2.22
CA VAL A 12 1.46 -7.34 -2.26
C VAL A 12 0.24 -7.64 -3.14
N ARG A 13 0.44 -8.24 -4.32
CA ARG A 13 -0.65 -8.71 -5.19
C ARG A 13 -1.57 -9.68 -4.47
N ALA A 14 -1.04 -10.65 -3.73
CA ALA A 14 -1.85 -11.61 -2.97
C ALA A 14 -2.75 -10.92 -1.95
N TYR A 15 -2.23 -9.93 -1.20
CA TYR A 15 -3.05 -9.17 -0.25
C TYR A 15 -4.09 -8.28 -0.94
N CYS A 16 -3.68 -7.55 -1.99
CA CYS A 16 -4.59 -6.65 -2.70
C CYS A 16 -5.71 -7.38 -3.42
N LEU A 17 -5.40 -8.43 -4.19
CA LEU A 17 -6.34 -9.13 -5.05
C LEU A 17 -7.23 -10.14 -4.30
N ALA A 18 -6.95 -10.39 -3.02
CA ALA A 18 -7.87 -11.09 -2.13
C ALA A 18 -9.04 -10.21 -1.67
N LEU A 19 -8.95 -8.88 -1.84
CA LEU A 19 -9.97 -7.94 -1.41
C LEU A 19 -11.10 -7.84 -2.45
N PRO A 20 -12.36 -7.64 -2.02
CA PRO A 20 -13.49 -7.58 -2.95
C PRO A 20 -13.33 -6.51 -4.03
N GLU A 21 -13.57 -6.92 -5.27
CA GLU A 21 -13.49 -6.07 -6.46
C GLU A 21 -12.16 -5.33 -6.63
N ALA A 22 -11.06 -5.85 -6.09
CA ALA A 22 -9.73 -5.31 -6.34
C ALA A 22 -9.22 -5.71 -7.73
N GLU A 23 -8.69 -4.74 -8.46
CA GLU A 23 -8.02 -4.90 -9.75
C GLU A 23 -6.59 -4.36 -9.66
N GLU A 24 -5.71 -4.86 -10.53
CA GLU A 24 -4.38 -4.30 -10.77
C GLU A 24 -4.36 -3.57 -12.11
N LYS A 25 -3.73 -2.39 -12.14
CA LYS A 25 -3.37 -1.70 -13.37
C LYS A 25 -2.04 -0.98 -13.24
N ILE A 26 -1.37 -0.78 -14.37
CA ILE A 26 -0.18 0.07 -14.41
C ILE A 26 -0.60 1.55 -14.38
N SER A 27 -0.01 2.31 -13.46
CA SER A 27 -0.21 3.75 -13.29
C SER A 27 1.15 4.41 -13.18
N HIS A 28 1.44 5.37 -14.08
CA HIS A 28 2.72 6.08 -14.11
C HIS A 28 3.95 5.15 -14.08
N GLY A 29 3.84 3.99 -14.75
CA GLY A 29 4.92 3.00 -14.84
C GLY A 29 5.04 2.04 -13.65
N ALA A 30 4.17 2.13 -12.64
CA ALA A 30 4.17 1.26 -11.48
C ALA A 30 2.87 0.46 -11.34
N PRO A 31 2.90 -0.77 -10.76
CA PRO A 31 1.69 -1.47 -10.36
C PRO A 31 0.87 -0.66 -9.35
N GLY A 32 -0.41 -0.47 -9.64
CA GLY A 32 -1.38 0.14 -8.74
C GLY A 32 -2.63 -0.70 -8.62
N PHE A 33 -3.23 -0.68 -7.44
CA PHE A 33 -4.38 -1.48 -7.08
C PHE A 33 -5.57 -0.58 -6.75
N LEU A 34 -6.72 -0.91 -7.29
CA LEU A 34 -7.94 -0.12 -7.20
C LEU A 34 -9.17 -1.00 -7.04
N ILE A 35 -10.26 -0.40 -6.57
CA ILE A 35 -11.59 -0.98 -6.74
C ILE A 35 -11.94 -0.94 -8.23
N ALA A 36 -12.54 -1.99 -8.78
CA ALA A 36 -13.02 -2.05 -10.15
C ALA A 36 -13.90 -0.83 -10.48
N GLY A 37 -13.50 -0.05 -11.49
CA GLY A 37 -14.17 1.20 -11.85
C GLY A 37 -14.13 2.32 -10.79
N GLY A 38 -13.32 2.16 -9.75
CA GLY A 38 -13.29 3.02 -8.57
C GLY A 38 -11.92 3.61 -8.25
N LYS A 39 -11.68 3.83 -6.94
CA LYS A 39 -10.49 4.53 -6.43
C LYS A 39 -9.33 3.56 -6.23
N PHE A 40 -8.11 4.05 -6.48
CA PHE A 40 -6.89 3.35 -6.05
C PHE A 40 -6.79 3.32 -4.53
N PHE A 41 -6.27 2.22 -3.99
CA PHE A 41 -5.97 2.03 -2.58
C PHE A 41 -4.53 1.57 -2.32
N ALA A 42 -3.80 1.07 -3.31
CA ALA A 42 -2.39 0.76 -3.13
C ALA A 42 -1.55 1.02 -4.38
N TYR A 43 -0.27 1.28 -4.18
CA TYR A 43 0.76 1.26 -5.23
C TYR A 43 1.95 0.43 -4.76
N PHE A 44 2.65 -0.19 -5.70
CA PHE A 44 3.93 -0.83 -5.46
C PHE A 44 5.01 -0.10 -6.24
N TRP A 45 6.04 0.40 -5.54
CA TRP A 45 7.19 1.04 -6.16
C TRP A 45 8.45 0.25 -5.85
N HIS A 46 9.27 0.05 -6.88
CA HIS A 46 10.63 -0.44 -6.74
C HIS A 46 11.57 0.49 -7.49
N ASN A 47 12.61 0.97 -6.81
CA ASN A 47 13.65 1.83 -7.38
C ASN A 47 13.11 3.05 -8.15
N HIS A 48 11.99 3.63 -7.69
CA HIS A 48 11.21 4.61 -8.47
C HIS A 48 11.97 5.93 -8.69
N HIS A 49 12.82 6.32 -7.74
CA HIS A 49 13.72 7.48 -7.85
C HIS A 49 15.19 7.10 -7.94
N ASN A 50 15.48 5.88 -8.40
CA ASN A 50 16.82 5.30 -8.38
C ASN A 50 17.40 5.25 -6.94
N ASP A 51 16.51 5.04 -5.96
CA ASP A 51 16.76 5.00 -4.51
C ASP A 51 17.03 3.58 -3.98
N GLY A 52 16.80 2.56 -4.80
CA GLY A 52 16.93 1.14 -4.43
C GLY A 52 15.86 0.65 -3.45
N GLU A 53 14.83 1.44 -3.15
CA GLU A 53 13.79 1.07 -2.19
C GLU A 53 12.70 0.22 -2.86
N THR A 54 12.13 -0.71 -2.10
CA THR A 54 10.94 -1.47 -2.47
C THR A 54 9.85 -1.16 -1.46
N VAL A 55 8.73 -0.60 -1.90
CA VAL A 55 7.68 -0.10 -1.02
C VAL A 55 6.27 -0.42 -1.51
N ALA A 56 5.35 -0.58 -0.57
CA ALA A 56 3.91 -0.48 -0.82
C ALA A 56 3.41 0.86 -0.28
N ILE A 57 2.62 1.58 -1.06
CA ILE A 57 2.08 2.89 -0.70
C ILE A 57 0.57 2.78 -0.57
N VAL A 58 0.05 3.20 0.57
CA VAL A 58 -1.33 2.98 1.00
C VAL A 58 -1.96 4.26 1.53
N ARG A 59 -3.29 4.33 1.50
CA ARG A 59 -4.07 5.43 2.07
C ARG A 59 -4.01 5.40 3.58
N THR A 60 -4.21 6.59 4.14
CA THR A 60 -4.56 6.82 5.54
C THR A 60 -5.84 7.65 5.57
N THR A 61 -6.46 7.74 6.74
CA THR A 61 -7.62 8.61 7.00
C THR A 61 -7.31 10.10 6.82
N GLY A 62 -6.02 10.47 6.85
CA GLY A 62 -5.55 11.84 6.64
C GLY A 62 -4.13 12.04 7.16
N HIS A 63 -3.67 13.29 7.13
CA HIS A 63 -2.31 13.65 7.55
C HIS A 63 -1.99 13.28 9.01
N ASP A 64 -2.98 13.37 9.91
CA ASP A 64 -2.77 13.05 11.32
C ASP A 64 -2.42 11.57 11.53
N GLU A 65 -3.16 10.65 10.90
CA GLU A 65 -2.81 9.22 10.94
C GLU A 65 -1.48 8.95 10.24
N GLN A 66 -1.24 9.57 9.07
CA GLN A 66 0.02 9.44 8.37
C GLN A 66 1.22 9.82 9.26
N GLN A 67 1.16 10.96 9.96
CA GLN A 67 2.25 11.38 10.86
C GLN A 67 2.39 10.42 12.04
N MET A 68 1.29 10.01 12.67
CA MET A 68 1.32 9.04 13.77
C MET A 68 1.99 7.72 13.36
N LEU A 69 1.74 7.23 12.14
CA LEU A 69 2.39 6.02 11.62
C LEU A 69 3.90 6.22 11.44
N ILE A 70 4.30 7.34 10.85
CA ILE A 70 5.71 7.67 10.65
C ILE A 70 6.43 7.78 12.00
N GLU A 71 5.83 8.43 12.99
CA GLU A 71 6.40 8.58 14.33
C GLU A 71 6.48 7.24 15.08
N SER A 72 5.45 6.39 14.96
CA SER A 72 5.41 5.08 15.64
C SER A 72 6.34 4.04 15.03
N GLY A 73 6.74 4.20 13.76
CA GLY A 73 7.58 3.23 13.07
C GLY A 73 8.38 3.84 11.92
N PRO A 74 9.31 4.78 12.16
CA PRO A 74 9.99 5.54 11.11
C PRO A 74 10.92 4.70 10.23
N ALA A 75 11.36 3.53 10.72
CA ALA A 75 12.08 2.56 9.90
C ALA A 75 11.19 1.92 8.83
N PHE A 76 9.90 1.73 9.14
CA PHE A 76 8.94 1.04 8.28
C PHE A 76 8.08 2.01 7.46
N TYR A 77 7.64 3.12 8.06
CA TYR A 77 6.79 4.12 7.44
C TYR A 77 7.55 5.39 7.07
N TYR A 78 7.19 5.99 5.93
CA TYR A 78 7.63 7.34 5.58
C TYR A 78 6.61 8.02 4.66
N ALA A 79 6.76 9.34 4.49
CA ALA A 79 5.96 10.15 3.58
C ALA A 79 6.49 10.01 2.14
N PRO A 80 5.78 9.33 1.22
CA PRO A 80 6.22 9.16 -0.16
C PRO A 80 6.16 10.47 -0.96
N PRO A 81 7.09 10.69 -1.91
CA PRO A 81 6.98 11.78 -2.87
C PRO A 81 5.63 11.77 -3.60
N TYR A 82 5.08 12.97 -3.86
CA TYR A 82 3.83 13.23 -4.60
C TYR A 82 2.52 12.73 -3.97
N LEU A 83 2.53 11.58 -3.29
CA LEU A 83 1.35 10.97 -2.69
C LEU A 83 1.14 11.40 -1.23
N ALA A 84 2.20 11.75 -0.50
CA ALA A 84 2.10 12.17 0.89
C ALA A 84 1.16 13.36 1.13
N PRO A 85 1.15 14.43 0.30
CA PRO A 85 0.21 15.55 0.46
C PRO A 85 -1.27 15.18 0.33
N PHE A 86 -1.58 13.97 -0.15
CA PHE A 86 -2.93 13.44 -0.29
C PHE A 86 -3.24 12.37 0.76
N GLY A 87 -2.47 12.31 1.86
CA GLY A 87 -2.70 11.37 2.97
C GLY A 87 -2.31 9.93 2.66
N TRP A 88 -1.28 9.70 1.84
CA TRP A 88 -0.74 8.36 1.60
C TRP A 88 0.57 8.14 2.35
N VAL A 89 0.83 6.91 2.80
CA VAL A 89 2.05 6.52 3.51
C VAL A 89 2.73 5.36 2.80
N ALA A 90 4.07 5.37 2.75
CA ALA A 90 4.85 4.27 2.22
C ALA A 90 5.24 3.30 3.34
N MET A 91 5.24 2.01 3.03
CA MET A 91 5.74 0.91 3.84
C MET A 91 6.97 0.31 3.17
N ARG A 92 8.11 0.31 3.85
CA ARG A 92 9.32 -0.37 3.38
C ARG A 92 9.14 -1.88 3.41
N LEU A 93 9.38 -2.53 2.28
CA LEU A 93 9.21 -3.97 2.11
C LEU A 93 10.55 -4.73 2.15
N ASP A 94 11.64 -4.07 2.54
CA ASP A 94 13.00 -4.59 2.47
C ASP A 94 13.62 -5.07 3.79
N GLY A 95 12.84 -5.02 4.88
CA GLY A 95 13.25 -5.52 6.19
C GLY A 95 13.40 -7.05 6.20
N ALA A 96 14.48 -7.55 6.82
CA ALA A 96 14.74 -8.99 6.97
C ALA A 96 13.65 -9.69 7.80
N ASP A 97 13.14 -9.02 8.83
CA ASP A 97 12.06 -9.50 9.72
C ASP A 97 10.73 -8.81 9.41
N LEU A 98 10.47 -8.50 8.14
CA LEU A 98 9.24 -7.85 7.73
C LEU A 98 8.02 -8.70 8.09
N ASP A 99 7.18 -8.14 8.95
CA ASP A 99 5.86 -8.67 9.27
C ASP A 99 4.89 -8.40 8.10
N TRP A 100 4.62 -9.44 7.33
CA TRP A 100 3.71 -9.36 6.18
C TRP A 100 2.25 -9.29 6.57
N ASP A 101 1.87 -9.74 7.77
CA ASP A 101 0.50 -9.58 8.25
C ASP A 101 0.22 -8.11 8.54
N ARG A 102 1.18 -7.39 9.15
CA ARG A 102 1.11 -5.93 9.30
C ARG A 102 0.98 -5.20 7.95
N VAL A 103 1.68 -5.67 6.91
CA VAL A 103 1.55 -5.12 5.54
C VAL A 103 0.13 -5.36 5.00
N GLY A 104 -0.36 -6.61 5.12
CA GLY A 104 -1.69 -7.00 4.67
C GLY A 104 -2.81 -6.23 5.37
N ASP A 105 -2.72 -6.05 6.69
CA ASP A 105 -3.69 -5.30 7.49
C ASP A 105 -3.74 -3.82 7.05
N ARG A 106 -2.57 -3.24 6.76
CA ARG A 106 -2.51 -1.86 6.26
C ARG A 106 -3.12 -1.71 4.87
N ILE A 107 -2.89 -2.69 3.99
CA ILE A 107 -3.51 -2.71 2.65
C ILE A 107 -5.04 -2.83 2.78
N ALA A 108 -5.53 -3.69 3.66
CA ALA A 108 -6.97 -3.85 3.91
C ALA A 108 -7.60 -2.55 4.43
N ALA A 109 -7.00 -1.90 5.44
CA ALA A 109 -7.48 -0.60 5.94
C ALA A 109 -7.50 0.46 4.83
N SER A 110 -6.49 0.47 3.95
CA SER A 110 -6.47 1.38 2.81
C SER A 110 -7.56 1.10 1.78
N TRP A 111 -7.87 -0.17 1.55
CA TRP A 111 -8.99 -0.59 0.69
C TRP A 111 -10.33 -0.14 1.27
N GLU A 112 -10.54 -0.25 2.58
CA GLU A 112 -11.77 0.22 3.24
C GLU A 112 -11.98 1.73 3.01
N LEU A 113 -10.90 2.52 3.03
CA LEU A 113 -10.95 3.96 2.74
C LEU A 113 -11.24 4.29 1.26
N ALA A 114 -11.09 3.32 0.36
CA ALA A 114 -11.39 3.46 -1.06
C ALA A 114 -12.74 2.84 -1.45
N ALA A 115 -13.19 1.83 -0.70
CA ALA A 115 -14.36 1.02 -0.99
C ALA A 115 -15.67 1.83 -0.85
N PRO A 116 -16.64 1.65 -1.76
CA PRO A 116 -18.00 2.11 -1.55
C PRO A 116 -18.68 1.31 -0.43
N GLU A 117 -19.68 1.92 0.23
CA GLU A 117 -20.41 1.36 1.38
C GLU A 117 -20.88 -0.10 1.15
N ARG A 118 -21.41 -0.40 -0.04
CA ARG A 118 -21.85 -1.76 -0.42
C ARG A 118 -20.80 -2.86 -0.28
N LEU A 119 -19.50 -2.51 -0.37
CA LEU A 119 -18.40 -3.48 -0.23
C LEU A 119 -17.97 -3.65 1.22
N LEU A 120 -18.18 -2.64 2.07
CA LEU A 120 -17.90 -2.73 3.50
C LEU A 120 -18.92 -3.66 4.20
N GLU A 121 -20.19 -3.58 3.79
CA GLU A 121 -21.27 -4.42 4.30
C GLU A 121 -21.16 -5.89 3.86
N ALA A 122 -20.45 -6.16 2.76
CA ALA A 122 -20.24 -7.51 2.22
C ALA A 122 -19.14 -8.30 2.96
N GLY A 123 -18.55 -7.74 4.02
CA GLY A 123 -17.44 -8.32 4.77
C GLY A 123 -16.11 -7.90 4.15
N GLY A 124 -15.65 -6.70 4.50
CA GLY A 124 -14.23 -6.36 4.37
C GLY A 124 -13.41 -7.32 5.24
N ARG A 125 -12.76 -8.27 4.58
CA ARG A 125 -11.91 -9.36 5.11
C ARG A 125 -12.43 -10.16 6.31
#